data_AF-A0A285E9K7-F1
#
_entry.id   AF-A0A285E9K7-F1
#
_cell.length_a   1.000
_cell.length_b   1.000
_cell.length_c   1.000
_cell.angle_alpha   90.00
_cell.angle_beta   90.00
_cell.angle_gamma   90.00
#
_symmetry.space_group_name_H-M   'P 1'
#
loop_
_entity.id
_entity.type
_entity.pdbx_description
1 polymer ?
#
loop_
_entity_poly.entity_id
_entity_poly.type
_entity_poly.pdbx_seq_one_letter_code
_entity_poly.pdbx_strand_id
1 'polypeptide(L)'
;MTPDVDVRLGTVVTALRQVVLPALPKDEPLAREQASLCIGQLVLLAEQVRYTTEYELLCLAEMRHLGSLLADAADGGPAICRAAASVRAAITAADDPVRTPRERRNAVAREIDALLHTGTEDGTAEFRHRSHALVLAHGVRQSTRDRGWFRACGWDPDADSLPSVPEMIAEATS
;
A
#
# COMPACT_ATOMS: atom_id res chain seq x y z
N MET A 1 -9.11 -9.24 -28.96
CA MET A 1 -8.17 -8.29 -28.33
C MET A 1 -8.92 -7.54 -27.24
N THR A 2 -8.59 -7.79 -25.98
CA THR A 2 -9.13 -6.99 -24.87
C THR A 2 -8.27 -5.72 -24.79
N PRO A 3 -8.84 -4.52 -24.99
CA PRO A 3 -8.07 -3.28 -24.88
C PRO A 3 -7.56 -3.10 -23.45
N ASP A 4 -6.32 -2.61 -23.34
CA ASP A 4 -5.67 -2.32 -22.06
C ASP A 4 -6.53 -1.36 -21.21
N VAL A 5 -6.48 -1.53 -19.89
CA VAL A 5 -7.22 -0.68 -18.94
C VAL A 5 -6.86 0.79 -19.11
N ASP A 6 -5.59 1.11 -19.38
CA ASP A 6 -5.13 2.48 -19.63
C ASP A 6 -5.83 3.11 -20.83
N VAL A 7 -5.94 2.34 -21.93
CA VAL A 7 -6.59 2.80 -23.16
C VAL A 7 -8.08 3.04 -22.92
N ARG A 8 -8.72 2.16 -22.15
CA ARG A 8 -10.14 2.29 -21.78
C ARG A 8 -10.37 3.53 -20.92
N LEU A 9 -9.54 3.76 -19.90
CA LEU A 9 -9.62 4.95 -19.04
C LEU A 9 -9.38 6.23 -19.84
N GLY A 10 -8.35 6.27 -20.70
CA GLY A 10 -8.06 7.41 -21.56
C GLY A 10 -9.22 7.74 -22.51
N THR A 11 -9.90 6.73 -23.04
CA THR A 11 -11.09 6.92 -23.87
C THR A 11 -12.25 7.56 -23.09
N VAL A 12 -12.51 7.09 -21.86
CA VAL A 12 -13.54 7.67 -20.99
C VAL A 12 -13.21 9.13 -20.63
N VAL A 13 -11.96 9.41 -20.25
CA VAL A 13 -11.49 10.77 -19.96
C VAL A 13 -11.68 11.68 -21.18
N THR A 14 -11.36 11.19 -22.38
CA THR A 14 -11.52 11.94 -23.64
C THR A 14 -12.99 12.27 -23.90
N ALA A 15 -13.89 11.28 -23.77
CA ALA A 15 -15.32 11.49 -23.94
C ALA A 15 -15.88 12.50 -22.92
N LEU A 16 -15.48 12.40 -21.65
CA LEU A 16 -15.89 13.33 -20.61
C LEU A 16 -15.39 14.75 -20.89
N ARG A 17 -14.13 14.93 -21.27
CA ARG A 17 -13.52 16.24 -21.54
C ARG A 17 -14.03 16.91 -22.81
N GLN A 18 -14.21 16.14 -23.89
CA GLN A 18 -14.48 16.69 -25.22
C GLN A 18 -15.96 16.73 -25.57
N VAL A 19 -16.79 15.88 -24.96
CA VAL A 19 -18.22 15.77 -25.29
C VAL A 19 -19.09 16.15 -24.10
N VAL A 20 -18.92 15.48 -22.95
CA VAL A 20 -19.85 15.63 -21.82
C VAL A 20 -19.69 16.99 -21.14
N LEU A 21 -18.49 17.35 -20.69
CA LEU A 21 -18.25 18.61 -19.97
C LEU A 21 -18.59 19.87 -20.81
N PRO A 22 -18.31 19.92 -22.13
CA PRO A 22 -18.75 21.03 -22.98
C PRO A 22 -20.27 21.07 -23.21
N ALA A 23 -20.96 19.93 -23.17
CA ALA A 23 -22.42 19.85 -23.36
C ALA A 23 -23.21 20.21 -22.10
N LEU A 24 -22.59 20.23 -20.91
CA LEU A 24 -23.26 20.64 -19.68
C LEU A 24 -23.63 22.13 -19.69
N PRO A 25 -24.86 22.50 -19.27
CA PRO A 25 -25.27 23.90 -19.16
C PRO A 25 -24.30 24.74 -18.34
N LYS A 26 -24.05 25.98 -18.77
CA LYS A 26 -23.07 26.88 -18.11
C LYS A 26 -23.56 27.43 -16.77
N ASP A 27 -24.88 27.47 -16.59
CA ASP A 27 -25.58 27.89 -15.38
C ASP A 27 -25.73 26.77 -14.33
N GLU A 28 -25.18 25.58 -14.60
CA GLU A 28 -25.11 24.45 -13.67
C GLU A 28 -23.66 24.25 -13.17
N PRO A 29 -23.10 25.17 -12.37
CA PRO A 29 -21.68 25.15 -11.98
C PRO A 29 -21.32 23.88 -11.21
N LEU A 30 -22.23 23.38 -10.36
CA LEU A 30 -22.01 22.16 -9.58
C LEU A 30 -21.84 20.94 -10.48
N ALA A 31 -22.68 20.75 -11.50
CA ALA A 31 -22.58 19.61 -12.41
C ALA A 31 -21.24 19.61 -13.18
N ARG A 32 -20.79 20.80 -13.58
CA ARG A 32 -19.50 20.99 -14.27
C ARG A 32 -18.31 20.70 -13.35
N GLU A 33 -18.39 21.12 -12.09
CA GLU A 33 -17.40 20.79 -11.07
C GLU A 33 -17.34 19.29 -10.82
N GLN A 34 -18.48 18.62 -10.63
CA GLN A 34 -18.52 17.16 -10.43
C GLN A 34 -17.97 16.40 -11.64
N ALA A 35 -18.29 16.82 -12.87
CA ALA A 35 -17.70 16.24 -14.07
C ALA A 35 -16.17 16.43 -14.12
N SER A 36 -15.68 17.59 -13.70
CA SER A 36 -14.24 17.88 -13.62
C SER A 36 -13.54 17.02 -12.55
N LEU A 37 -14.19 16.82 -11.39
CA LEU A 37 -13.71 15.91 -10.35
C LEU A 37 -13.62 14.47 -10.85
N CYS A 38 -14.66 13.95 -11.52
CA CYS A 38 -14.64 12.62 -12.13
C CYS A 38 -13.47 12.46 -13.12
N ILE A 39 -13.24 13.47 -13.97
CA ILE A 39 -12.10 13.49 -14.90
C ILE A 39 -10.77 13.42 -14.12
N GLY A 40 -10.60 14.22 -13.07
CA GLY A 40 -9.40 14.21 -12.23
C GLY A 40 -9.14 12.84 -11.60
N GLN A 41 -10.18 12.22 -11.03
CA GLN A 41 -10.10 10.89 -10.43
C GLN A 41 -9.72 9.81 -11.46
N LEU A 42 -10.29 9.85 -12.67
CA LEU A 42 -9.96 8.90 -13.73
C LEU A 42 -8.52 9.05 -14.23
N VAL A 43 -8.00 10.27 -14.28
CA VAL A 43 -6.59 10.53 -14.63
C VAL A 43 -5.67 9.96 -13.55
N LEU A 44 -5.96 10.22 -12.28
CA LEU A 44 -5.21 9.66 -11.16
C LEU A 44 -5.20 8.11 -11.19
N LEU A 45 -6.36 7.49 -11.41
CA LEU A 45 -6.47 6.04 -11.52
C LEU A 45 -5.65 5.47 -12.69
N ALA A 46 -5.62 6.17 -13.82
CA ALA A 46 -4.82 5.76 -14.98
C ALA A 46 -3.31 5.85 -14.70
N GLU A 47 -2.86 6.79 -13.86
CA GLU A 47 -1.47 6.86 -13.43
C GLU A 47 -1.12 5.73 -12.44
N GLN A 48 -2.02 5.46 -11.48
CA GLN A 48 -1.80 4.46 -10.44
C GLN A 48 -1.90 3.01 -10.94
N VAL A 49 -2.81 2.71 -11.88
CA VAL A 49 -3.03 1.33 -12.34
C VAL A 49 -1.78 0.71 -12.97
N ARG A 50 -0.94 1.55 -13.61
CA ARG A 50 0.34 1.17 -14.23
C ARG A 50 1.35 0.58 -13.27
N TYR A 51 1.24 0.95 -12.00
CA TYR A 51 2.21 0.62 -10.94
C TYR A 51 1.59 -0.22 -9.83
N THR A 52 0.33 -0.63 -9.96
CA THR A 52 -0.41 -1.26 -8.86
C THR A 52 0.21 -2.59 -8.43
N THR A 53 0.68 -3.40 -9.38
CA THR A 53 1.30 -4.69 -9.06
C THR A 53 2.63 -4.51 -8.34
N GLU A 54 3.48 -3.62 -8.86
CA GLU A 54 4.79 -3.29 -8.32
C GLU A 54 4.67 -2.65 -6.93
N TYR A 55 3.69 -1.77 -6.74
CA TYR A 55 3.40 -1.17 -5.43
C TYR A 55 2.94 -2.22 -4.41
N GLU A 56 2.04 -3.12 -4.79
CA GLU A 56 1.60 -4.19 -3.87
C GLU A 56 2.72 -5.20 -3.57
N LEU A 57 3.63 -5.44 -4.51
CA LEU A 57 4.85 -6.23 -4.28
C LEU A 57 5.81 -5.53 -3.30
N LEU A 58 6.00 -4.21 -3.43
CA LEU A 58 6.73 -3.39 -2.48
C LEU A 58 6.10 -3.47 -1.08
N CYS A 59 4.78 -3.30 -0.97
CA CYS A 59 4.06 -3.44 0.30
C CYS A 59 4.22 -4.84 0.91
N LEU A 60 4.22 -5.89 0.09
CA LEU A 60 4.49 -7.25 0.54
C LEU A 60 5.93 -7.39 1.07
N ALA A 61 6.93 -6.88 0.34
CA ALA A 61 8.33 -6.93 0.76
C ALA A 61 8.55 -6.25 2.11
N GLU A 62 7.98 -5.06 2.31
CA GLU A 62 8.03 -4.31 3.57
C GLU A 62 7.37 -5.06 4.72
N MET A 63 6.26 -5.75 4.47
CA MET A 63 5.58 -6.56 5.48
C MET A 63 6.40 -7.81 5.86
N ARG A 64 7.05 -8.46 4.88
CA ARG A 64 7.97 -9.58 5.14
C ARG A 64 9.19 -9.13 5.94
N HIS A 65 9.72 -7.94 5.63
CA HIS A 65 10.82 -7.35 6.36
C HIS A 65 10.45 -7.07 7.82
N LEU A 66 9.32 -6.39 8.07
CA LEU A 66 8.82 -6.18 9.44
C LEU A 66 8.60 -7.51 10.18
N GLY A 67 7.94 -8.47 9.53
CA GLY A 67 7.69 -9.78 10.12
C GLY A 67 8.98 -10.53 10.50
N SER A 68 10.01 -10.45 9.65
CA SER A 68 11.32 -11.06 9.94
C SER A 68 11.96 -10.41 11.16
N LEU A 69 12.02 -9.08 11.21
CA LEU A 69 12.58 -8.34 12.35
C LEU A 69 11.84 -8.64 13.67
N LEU A 70 10.51 -8.74 13.64
CA LEU A 70 9.71 -9.06 14.81
C LEU A 70 9.89 -10.51 15.25
N ALA A 71 9.93 -11.46 14.32
CA ALA A 71 10.13 -12.87 14.64
C ALA A 71 11.55 -13.15 15.16
N ASP A 72 12.55 -12.38 14.73
CA ASP A 72 13.93 -12.46 15.23
C ASP A 72 14.11 -11.77 16.58
N ALA A 73 13.32 -10.73 16.85
CA ALA A 73 13.27 -10.07 18.15
C ALA A 73 12.46 -10.84 19.19
N ALA A 74 11.63 -11.81 18.76
CA ALA A 74 10.71 -12.56 19.61
C ALA A 74 11.45 -13.27 20.75
N ASP A 75 11.13 -12.87 21.97
CA ASP A 75 11.76 -13.36 23.19
C ASP A 75 10.71 -13.42 24.32
N GLY A 76 10.71 -14.49 25.08
CA GLY A 76 9.71 -14.78 26.11
C GLY A 76 9.36 -16.26 26.22
N GLY A 77 8.10 -16.56 26.52
CA GLY A 77 7.64 -17.92 26.75
C GLY A 77 7.36 -18.74 25.49
N PRO A 78 6.76 -19.93 25.66
CA PRO A 78 6.49 -20.84 24.54
C PRO A 78 5.48 -20.31 23.52
N ALA A 79 4.54 -19.44 23.92
CA ALA A 79 3.52 -18.93 23.02
C ALA A 79 4.09 -17.91 22.03
N ILE A 80 4.95 -16.99 22.49
CA ILE A 80 5.60 -16.03 21.59
C ILE A 80 6.57 -16.73 20.62
N CYS A 81 7.29 -17.77 21.08
CA CYS A 81 8.12 -18.59 20.20
C CYS A 81 7.32 -19.26 19.07
N ARG A 82 6.11 -19.79 19.39
CA ARG A 82 5.20 -20.37 18.38
C ARG A 82 4.67 -19.31 17.43
N ALA A 83 4.24 -18.16 17.93
CA ALA A 83 3.75 -17.07 17.08
C ALA A 83 4.85 -16.57 16.12
N ALA A 84 6.09 -16.46 16.58
CA ALA A 84 7.23 -16.10 15.73
C ALA A 84 7.52 -17.16 14.65
N ALA A 85 7.35 -18.44 14.97
CA ALA A 85 7.42 -19.51 13.97
C ALA A 85 6.29 -19.42 12.93
N SER A 86 5.07 -19.07 13.34
CA SER A 86 3.95 -18.83 12.41
C SER A 86 4.22 -17.64 11.48
N VAL A 87 4.79 -16.55 11.98
CA VAL A 87 5.22 -15.41 11.14
C VAL A 87 6.24 -15.86 10.10
N ARG A 88 7.28 -16.60 10.50
CA ARG A 88 8.27 -17.15 9.57
C ARG A 88 7.64 -18.06 8.53
N ALA A 89 6.71 -18.94 8.93
CA ALA A 89 5.98 -19.81 8.02
C ALA A 89 5.13 -19.02 7.01
N ALA A 90 4.44 -17.96 7.46
CA ALA A 90 3.66 -17.10 6.57
C ALA A 90 4.54 -16.31 5.60
N ILE A 91 5.72 -15.86 6.03
CA ILE A 91 6.70 -15.22 5.14
C ILE A 91 7.14 -16.19 4.05
N THR A 92 7.44 -17.44 4.37
CA THR A 92 7.80 -18.46 3.36
C THR A 92 6.62 -18.80 2.45
N ALA A 93 5.42 -19.00 3.01
CA ALA A 93 4.21 -19.28 2.23
C ALA A 93 3.82 -18.11 1.31
N ALA A 94 4.22 -16.89 1.67
CA ALA A 94 4.06 -15.71 0.85
C ALA A 94 5.00 -15.69 -0.36
N ASP A 95 5.68 -16.77 -0.76
CA ASP A 95 6.30 -16.93 -2.09
C ASP A 95 5.36 -17.58 -3.12
N ASP A 96 4.22 -18.11 -2.69
CA ASP A 96 3.21 -18.71 -3.58
C ASP A 96 2.66 -17.68 -4.59
N PRO A 97 2.90 -17.85 -5.90
CA PRO A 97 2.46 -16.90 -6.93
C PRO A 97 0.95 -17.01 -7.24
N VAL A 98 0.24 -18.03 -6.73
CA VAL A 98 -1.20 -18.21 -6.99
C VAL A 98 -2.03 -17.08 -6.36
N ARG A 99 -1.59 -16.55 -5.21
CA ARG A 99 -2.27 -15.45 -4.52
C ARG A 99 -1.74 -14.10 -4.99
N THR A 100 -2.61 -13.11 -5.02
CA THR A 100 -2.21 -11.72 -5.31
C THR A 100 -1.21 -11.22 -4.25
N PRO A 101 -0.31 -10.27 -4.59
CA PRO A 101 0.62 -9.69 -3.61
C PRO A 101 -0.09 -9.13 -2.37
N ARG A 102 -1.28 -8.53 -2.56
CA ARG A 102 -2.12 -8.02 -1.47
C ARG A 102 -2.59 -9.12 -0.52
N GLU A 103 -3.08 -10.24 -1.05
CA GLU A 103 -3.52 -11.39 -0.22
C GLU A 103 -2.34 -12.01 0.55
N ARG A 104 -1.18 -12.12 -0.10
CA ARG A 104 0.08 -12.57 0.52
C ARG A 104 0.49 -11.63 1.66
N ARG A 105 0.46 -10.31 1.42
CA ARG A 105 0.78 -9.29 2.43
C ARG A 105 -0.18 -9.39 3.62
N ASN A 106 -1.48 -9.50 3.37
CA ASN A 106 -2.49 -9.62 4.43
C ASN A 106 -2.32 -10.90 5.24
N ALA A 107 -1.86 -12.00 4.63
CA ALA A 107 -1.56 -13.23 5.37
C ALA A 107 -0.39 -13.04 6.34
N VAL A 108 0.70 -12.39 5.90
CA VAL A 108 1.83 -12.06 6.79
C VAL A 108 1.40 -11.09 7.90
N ALA A 109 0.64 -10.05 7.56
CA ALA A 109 0.16 -9.06 8.52
C ALA A 109 -0.70 -9.67 9.64
N ARG A 110 -1.54 -10.67 9.32
CA ARG A 110 -2.33 -11.39 10.33
C ARG A 110 -1.45 -12.13 11.35
N GLU A 111 -0.38 -12.77 10.90
CA GLU A 111 0.53 -13.46 11.83
C GLU A 111 1.36 -12.47 12.65
N ILE A 112 1.73 -11.32 12.07
CA ILE A 112 2.38 -10.23 12.81
C ILE A 112 1.47 -9.71 13.92
N ASP A 113 0.20 -9.45 13.62
CA ASP A 113 -0.79 -9.00 14.61
C ASP A 113 -0.93 -10.02 15.75
N ALA A 114 -1.03 -11.31 15.42
CA ALA A 114 -1.07 -12.38 16.41
C ALA A 114 0.20 -12.46 17.27
N LEU A 115 1.40 -12.25 16.68
CA LEU A 115 2.67 -12.18 17.41
C LEU A 115 2.70 -10.99 18.38
N LEU A 116 2.29 -9.80 17.92
CA LEU A 116 2.25 -8.60 18.75
C LEU A 116 1.28 -8.78 19.93
N HIS A 117 0.09 -9.32 19.68
CA HIS A 117 -0.88 -9.63 20.72
C HIS A 117 -0.31 -10.65 21.73
N THR A 118 0.25 -11.76 21.25
CA THR A 118 0.87 -12.79 22.10
C THR A 118 2.01 -12.21 22.95
N GLY A 119 2.81 -11.29 22.40
CA GLY A 119 3.90 -10.67 23.12
C GLY A 119 3.48 -9.71 24.24
N THR A 120 2.21 -9.30 24.30
CA THR A 120 1.68 -8.56 25.46
C THR A 120 1.59 -9.45 26.70
N GLU A 121 1.27 -10.73 26.52
CA GLU A 121 1.07 -11.70 27.60
C GLU A 121 2.33 -12.53 27.87
N ASP A 122 2.99 -13.02 26.82
CA ASP A 122 4.06 -14.03 26.90
C ASP A 122 5.42 -13.50 26.42
N GLY A 123 5.52 -12.23 26.05
CA GLY A 123 6.77 -11.59 25.63
C GLY A 123 7.57 -11.01 26.79
N THR A 124 8.89 -10.87 26.62
CA THR A 124 9.71 -10.09 27.56
C THR A 124 9.42 -8.58 27.46
N ALA A 125 9.81 -7.83 28.49
CA ALA A 125 9.73 -6.37 28.43
C ALA A 125 10.57 -5.79 27.27
N GLU A 126 11.71 -6.42 26.98
CA GLU A 126 12.57 -6.06 25.86
C GLU A 126 11.89 -6.30 24.51
N PHE A 127 11.25 -7.46 24.32
CA PHE A 127 10.46 -7.70 23.11
C PHE A 127 9.37 -6.64 22.91
N ARG A 128 8.62 -6.30 23.96
CA ARG A 128 7.56 -5.26 23.88
C ARG A 128 8.13 -3.89 23.49
N HIS A 129 9.26 -3.51 24.07
CA HIS A 129 9.92 -2.25 23.74
C HIS A 129 10.40 -2.24 22.27
N ARG A 130 11.12 -3.29 21.86
CA ARG A 130 11.69 -3.40 20.52
C ARG A 130 10.63 -3.53 19.43
N SER A 131 9.57 -4.29 19.67
CA SER A 131 8.46 -4.44 18.73
C SER A 131 7.72 -3.12 18.49
N HIS A 132 7.51 -2.31 19.53
CA HIS A 132 6.95 -0.97 19.39
C HIS A 132 7.81 -0.08 18.47
N ALA A 133 9.13 -0.05 18.68
CA ALA A 133 10.04 0.71 17.83
C ALA A 133 10.02 0.23 16.37
N LEU A 134 9.99 -1.08 16.14
CA LEU A 134 9.92 -1.68 14.80
C LEU A 134 8.62 -1.33 14.07
N VAL A 135 7.48 -1.41 14.77
CA VAL A 135 6.16 -1.06 14.20
C VAL A 135 6.08 0.42 13.88
N LEU A 136 6.58 1.31 14.75
CA LEU A 136 6.62 2.74 14.48
C LEU A 136 7.52 3.05 13.27
N ALA A 137 8.71 2.45 13.19
CA ALA A 137 9.61 2.65 12.05
C ALA A 137 8.97 2.18 10.74
N HIS A 138 8.26 1.05 10.74
CA HIS A 138 7.48 0.60 9.59
C HIS A 138 6.34 1.57 9.25
N GLY A 139 5.62 2.08 10.25
CA GLY A 139 4.53 3.03 10.08
C GLY A 139 4.99 4.34 9.41
N VAL A 140 6.17 4.85 9.78
CA VAL A 140 6.78 6.02 9.11
C VAL A 140 7.02 5.73 7.62
N ARG A 141 7.65 4.60 7.29
CA ARG A 141 7.91 4.23 5.88
C ARG A 141 6.62 4.01 5.10
N GLN A 142 5.64 3.32 5.68
CA GLN A 142 4.33 3.09 5.07
C GLN A 142 3.60 4.41 4.82
N SER A 143 3.60 5.33 5.79
CA SER A 143 2.98 6.64 5.65
C SER A 143 3.64 7.45 4.53
N THR A 144 4.96 7.48 4.43
CA THR A 144 5.66 8.15 3.34
C THR A 144 5.26 7.58 1.97
N ARG A 145 5.18 6.25 1.86
CA ARG A 145 4.74 5.60 0.60
C ARG A 145 3.30 5.93 0.24
N ASP A 146 2.37 5.82 1.18
CA ASP A 146 0.96 6.09 0.92
C ASP A 146 0.74 7.56 0.54
N ARG A 147 1.43 8.49 1.21
CA ARG A 147 1.43 9.91 0.83
C ARG A 147 1.98 10.11 -0.59
N GLY A 148 3.10 9.45 -0.92
CA GLY A 148 3.68 9.47 -2.27
C GLY A 148 2.75 8.89 -3.34
N TRP A 149 2.03 7.81 -3.03
CA TRP A 149 1.06 7.16 -3.93
C TRP A 149 -0.12 8.09 -4.28
N PHE A 150 -0.53 8.94 -3.34
CA PHE A 150 -1.58 9.95 -3.53
C PHE A 150 -1.05 11.36 -3.80
N ARG A 151 0.25 11.51 -4.09
CA ARG A 151 0.89 12.82 -4.32
C ARG A 151 0.17 13.66 -5.36
N ALA A 152 -0.29 13.04 -6.45
CA ALA A 152 -0.99 13.72 -7.54
C ALA A 152 -2.39 14.26 -7.16
N CYS A 153 -2.94 13.90 -6.00
CA CYS A 153 -4.19 14.49 -5.49
C CYS A 153 -4.04 15.95 -5.05
N GLY A 154 -2.82 16.41 -4.75
CA GLY A 154 -2.55 17.77 -4.28
C GLY A 154 -3.09 18.08 -2.88
N TRP A 155 -3.36 17.06 -2.06
CA TRP A 155 -3.84 17.21 -0.68
C TRP A 155 -2.72 17.25 0.36
N ASP A 156 -1.53 16.79 -0.01
CA ASP A 156 -0.39 16.73 0.89
C ASP A 156 0.35 18.07 0.89
N PRO A 157 0.46 18.78 2.02
CA PRO A 157 1.15 20.07 2.09
C PRO A 157 2.66 19.95 1.83
N ASP A 158 3.25 18.76 2.02
CA ASP A 158 4.67 18.50 1.82
C ASP A 158 4.92 17.64 0.56
N ALA A 159 4.02 17.70 -0.43
CA ALA A 159 4.07 16.85 -1.63
C ALA A 159 5.41 16.85 -2.36
N ASP A 160 6.16 17.95 -2.30
CA ASP A 160 7.48 18.09 -2.95
C ASP A 160 8.60 17.31 -2.25
N SER A 161 8.39 16.92 -0.99
CA SER A 161 9.34 16.11 -0.21
C SER A 161 9.13 14.61 -0.37
N LEU A 162 8.04 14.20 -1.03
CA LEU A 162 7.64 12.80 -1.15
C LEU A 162 8.23 12.16 -2.41
N PRO A 163 8.64 10.88 -2.34
CA PRO A 163 9.08 10.16 -3.52
C PRO A 163 7.91 9.96 -4.48
N SER A 164 8.20 9.99 -5.78
CA SER A 164 7.29 9.55 -6.82
C SER A 164 7.13 8.02 -6.81
N VAL A 165 6.05 7.53 -7.41
CA VAL A 165 5.82 6.08 -7.52
C VAL A 165 6.96 5.33 -8.23
N PRO A 166 7.51 5.82 -9.36
CA PRO A 166 8.68 5.20 -9.97
C PRO A 166 9.92 5.17 -9.07
N GLU A 167 10.19 6.23 -8.31
CA GLU A 167 11.32 6.28 -7.37
C GLU A 167 11.16 5.24 -6.26
N MET A 168 9.97 5.14 -5.66
CA MET A 168 9.66 4.13 -4.64
C MET A 168 9.86 2.70 -5.14
N ILE A 169 9.46 2.42 -6.38
CA ILE A 169 9.61 1.09 -6.98
C ILE A 169 11.09 0.81 -7.29
N ALA A 170 11.84 1.80 -7.79
CA ALA A 170 13.25 1.64 -8.10
C ALA A 170 14.09 1.33 -6.85
N GLU A 171 13.91 2.07 -5.76
CA GLU A 171 14.59 1.85 -4.47
C GLU A 171 14.33 0.46 -3.88
N ALA A 172 13.14 -0.11 -4.12
CA ALA A 172 12.79 -1.44 -3.64
C ALA A 172 13.49 -2.59 -4.38
N THR A 173 14.04 -2.31 -5.56
CA THR A 173 14.66 -3.30 -6.45
C THR A 173 16.19 -3.24 -6.48
N SER A 174 16.79 -2.23 -5.83
CA SER A 174 18.24 -2.06 -5.66
C SER A 174 18.76 -2.73 -4.39
#